data_AF-A0A2V9WXA6-F1
#
_entry.id   AF-A0A2V9WXA6-F1
#
_cell.length_a   1.000
_cell.length_b   1.000
_cell.length_c   1.000
_cell.angle_alpha   90.00
_cell.angle_beta   90.00
_cell.angle_gamma   90.00
#
_symmetry.space_group_name_H-M   'P 1'
#
loop_
_entity.id
_entity.type
_entity.pdbx_description
1 polymer ?
#
loop_
_entity_poly.entity_id
_entity_poly.type
_entity_poly.pdbx_seq_one_letter_code
_entity_poly.pdbx_strand_id
1 'polypeptide(L)' 'MLSSINIANLNDDDNLFASGIVNSLFAVQLMTFLEKIFVIELGMDDLDIENFKSVNATTAFVMRKKGWQKAEAGPS' A
#
# COMPACT_ATOMS: atom_id res chain seq x y z
N MET A 1 21.66 -0.28 1.60
CA MET A 1 20.98 0.94 1.13
C MET A 1 19.97 0.49 0.09
N LEU A 2 18.68 0.78 0.26
CA LEU A 2 17.68 0.41 -0.74
C LEU A 2 17.94 1.26 -1.98
N SER A 3 18.17 0.63 -3.13
CA SER A 3 18.24 1.32 -4.41
C SER A 3 16.84 1.84 -4.74
N SER A 4 16.69 3.16 -4.82
CA SER A 4 15.43 3.79 -5.23
C SER A 4 15.06 3.33 -6.64
N ILE A 5 13.96 2.60 -6.77
CA ILE A 5 13.41 2.22 -8.07
C ILE A 5 12.65 3.44 -8.60
N ASN A 6 13.11 4.00 -9.73
CA ASN A 6 12.38 5.06 -10.42
C ASN A 6 11.45 4.41 -11.44
N ILE A 7 10.14 4.41 -11.15
CA ILE A 7 9.12 3.93 -12.08
C ILE A 7 8.59 5.16 -12.83
N ALA A 8 9.08 5.37 -14.04
CA ALA A 8 8.61 6.47 -14.89
C ALA A 8 7.14 6.23 -15.27
N ASN A 9 6.26 7.21 -14.97
CA ASN A 9 4.83 7.20 -15.26
C ASN A 9 3.98 6.17 -14.49
N LEU A 10 4.29 5.90 -13.23
CA LEU A 10 3.39 5.13 -12.36
C LEU A 10 2.11 5.92 -12.05
N ASN A 11 0.94 5.39 -12.43
CA ASN A 11 -0.36 5.88 -11.97
C ASN A 11 -0.76 5.21 -10.65
N ASP A 12 -1.63 5.88 -9.89
CA ASP A 12 -2.04 5.41 -8.56
C ASP A 12 -2.83 4.08 -8.57
N ASP A 13 -3.42 3.74 -9.73
CA ASP A 13 -4.19 2.52 -9.96
C ASP A 13 -3.41 1.43 -10.69
N ASP A 14 -2.17 1.71 -11.10
CA ASP A 14 -1.35 0.74 -11.83
C ASP A 14 -1.06 -0.47 -10.94
N ASN A 15 -1.19 -1.65 -11.56
CA ASN A 15 -0.88 -2.89 -10.87
C ASN A 15 0.63 -3.09 -10.80
N LEU A 16 1.18 -2.83 -9.62
CA LEU A 16 2.60 -2.89 -9.30
C LEU A 16 3.19 -4.29 -9.53
N PHE A 17 2.43 -5.35 -9.23
CA PHE A 17 2.87 -6.73 -9.43
C PHE A 17 2.81 -7.15 -10.90
N ALA A 18 1.80 -6.68 -11.65
CA ALA A 18 1.69 -6.96 -13.07
C ALA A 18 2.78 -6.26 -13.90
N SER A 19 3.33 -5.16 -13.39
CA SER A 19 4.43 -4.44 -14.04
C SER A 19 5.76 -5.22 -14.06
N GLY A 20 5.90 -6.28 -13.24
CA GLY A 20 7.14 -7.03 -13.07
C GLY A 20 8.25 -6.28 -12.33
N ILE A 21 8.01 -5.02 -11.95
CA ILE A 21 8.94 -4.18 -11.19
C ILE A 21 8.98 -4.60 -9.71
N VAL A 22 7.84 -5.09 -9.21
CA VAL A 22 7.67 -5.53 -7.83
C VAL A 22 7.76 -7.06 -7.73
N ASN A 23 8.60 -7.54 -6.82
CA ASN A 23 8.78 -8.95 -6.52
C ASN A 23 8.33 -9.30 -5.08
N SER A 24 8.40 -10.58 -4.72
CA SER A 24 8.00 -11.06 -3.39
C SER A 24 8.81 -10.44 -2.24
N LEU A 25 10.10 -10.12 -2.46
CA LEU A 25 10.93 -9.45 -1.46
C LEU A 25 10.51 -7.99 -1.27
N PHE A 26 10.15 -7.29 -2.35
CA PHE A 26 9.62 -5.95 -2.28
C PHE A 26 8.31 -5.92 -1.49
N ALA A 27 7.43 -6.91 -1.66
CA ALA A 27 6.18 -6.99 -0.88
C ALA A 27 6.46 -7.03 0.62
N VAL A 28 7.41 -7.85 1.08
CA VAL A 28 7.82 -7.91 2.49
C VAL A 28 8.41 -6.57 2.96
N GLN A 29 9.22 -5.92 2.13
CA GLN A 29 9.79 -4.60 2.45
C GLN A 29 8.71 -3.52 2.54
N LEU A 30 7.73 -3.53 1.64
CA LEU A 30 6.58 -2.63 1.65
C LEU A 30 5.77 -2.83 2.93
N MET A 31 5.48 -4.07 3.30
CA MET A 31 4.80 -4.38 4.56
C MET A 31 5.53 -3.78 5.76
N THR A 32 6.83 -4.07 5.92
CA THR A 32 7.63 -3.54 7.03
C THR A 32 7.69 -2.01 7.01
N PHE A 33 7.70 -1.39 5.83
CA PHE A 33 7.66 0.07 5.68
C PHE A 33 6.33 0.63 6.19
N LEU A 34 5.20 0.05 5.77
CA LEU A 34 3.86 0.49 6.19
C LEU A 34 3.68 0.35 7.70
N GLU A 35 4.11 -0.77 8.28
CA GLU A 35 4.05 -1.00 9.74
C GLU A 35 4.81 0.07 10.51
N LYS A 36 6.03 0.42 10.06
CA LYS A 36 6.88 1.41 10.73
C LYS A 36 6.39 2.84 10.57
N ILE A 37 6.01 3.23 9.35
CA ILE A 37 5.62 4.61 9.04
C ILE A 37 4.24 4.92 9.64
N PHE A 38 3.30 4.00 9.47
CA PHE A 38 1.96 4.21 9.97
C PHE A 38 1.79 3.72 11.39
N VAL A 39 2.68 2.91 11.98
CA VAL A 39 2.47 2.34 13.32
C VAL A 39 1.21 1.47 13.32
N ILE A 40 1.19 0.48 12.45
CA ILE A 40 0.14 -0.54 12.29
C ILE A 40 0.80 -1.92 12.35
N GLU A 41 0.04 -2.96 12.70
CA GLU A 41 0.53 -4.35 12.76
C GLU A 41 -0.16 -5.18 11.69
N LEU A 42 0.56 -5.73 10.71
CA LEU A 42 -0.01 -6.53 9.62
C LEU A 42 -0.16 -8.00 10.03
N GLY A 43 -1.39 -8.50 10.02
CA GLY A 43 -1.71 -9.91 10.23
C GLY A 43 -1.77 -10.68 8.93
N MET A 44 -1.90 -12.01 9.04
CA MET A 44 -1.93 -12.92 7.89
C MET A 44 -3.09 -12.63 6.92
N ASP A 45 -4.24 -12.18 7.45
CA ASP A 45 -5.42 -11.82 6.67
C ASP A 45 -5.25 -10.51 5.88
N ASP A 46 -4.29 -9.67 6.28
CA ASP A 46 -4.00 -8.42 5.57
C ASP A 46 -3.13 -8.66 4.33
N LEU A 47 -2.45 -9.81 4.26
CA LEU A 47 -1.47 -10.18 3.22
C LEU A 47 -2.09 -10.55 1.87
N ASP A 48 -3.30 -10.08 1.61
CA ASP A 48 -3.93 -10.17 0.30
C ASP A 48 -3.23 -9.21 -0.68
N ILE A 49 -2.82 -9.74 -1.82
CA ILE A 49 -2.22 -8.94 -2.90
C ILE A 49 -3.15 -7.79 -3.35
N GLU A 50 -4.46 -7.97 -3.23
CA GLU A 50 -5.46 -6.95 -3.53
C GLU A 50 -5.31 -5.70 -2.67
N ASN A 51 -4.78 -5.81 -1.45
CA ASN A 51 -4.50 -4.68 -0.57
C ASN A 51 -3.26 -3.87 -0.99
N PHE A 52 -2.35 -4.46 -1.77
CA PHE A 52 -1.05 -3.86 -2.10
C PHE A 52 -0.80 -3.71 -3.60
N LYS A 53 -1.77 -4.11 -4.43
CA LYS A 53 -1.61 -4.15 -5.89
C LYS A 53 -1.34 -2.80 -6.54
N SER A 54 -1.78 -1.70 -5.92
CA SER A 54 -1.58 -0.33 -6.40
C SER A 54 -1.39 0.64 -5.23
N VAL A 55 -1.02 1.88 -5.53
CA VAL A 55 -0.88 2.95 -4.52
C VAL A 55 -2.22 3.24 -3.85
N ASN A 56 -3.31 3.33 -4.64
CA ASN A 56 -4.65 3.54 -4.12
C ASN A 56 -5.15 2.38 -3.25
N ALA A 57 -4.90 1.13 -3.66
CA ALA A 57 -5.24 -0.04 -2.85
C ALA A 57 -4.53 -0.03 -1.49
N THR A 58 -3.22 0.24 -1.51
CA THR A 58 -2.38 0.33 -0.31
C THR A 58 -2.85 1.45 0.61
N THR A 59 -3.17 2.62 0.03
CA THR A 59 -3.70 3.77 0.78
C THR A 59 -5.03 3.42 1.44
N ALA A 60 -5.96 2.84 0.70
CA ALA A 60 -7.27 2.44 1.23
C ALA A 60 -7.12 1.42 2.36
N PHE A 61 -6.19 0.47 2.22
CA PHE A 61 -5.87 -0.50 3.25
C PHE A 61 -5.36 0.18 4.54
N VAL A 62 -4.36 1.06 4.44
CA VAL A 62 -3.81 1.80 5.60
C VAL A 62 -4.88 2.64 6.29
N MET A 63 -5.74 3.31 5.51
CA MET A 63 -6.83 4.13 6.04
C MET A 63 -7.83 3.29 6.85
N ARG A 64 -8.26 2.13 6.30
CA ARG A 64 -9.13 1.19 7.04
C ARG A 64 -8.47 0.73 8.33
N LYS A 65 -7.19 0.40 8.28
CA LYS A 65 -6.42 -0.09 9.42
C LYS A 65 -6.22 0.93 10.53
N LYS A 66 -6.11 2.20 10.17
CA LYS A 66 -6.03 3.32 11.12
C LYS A 66 -7.38 3.74 11.68
N GLY A 67 -8.48 3.14 11.24
CA GLY A 67 -9.82 3.62 11.57
C GLY A 67 -10.08 5.03 11.04
N TRP A 68 -9.35 5.44 9.99
CA TRP A 68 -9.62 6.69 9.29
C TRP A 68 -10.89 6.48 8.47
N GLN A 69 -12.04 6.66 9.11
CA GLN A 69 -13.24 7.02 8.39
C GLN A 69 -12.97 8.39 7.79
N LYS A 70 -13.16 8.54 6.48
CA LYS A 70 -13.26 9.87 5.85
C LYS A 70 -14.23 10.66 6.73
N ALA A 71 -13.71 11.62 7.50
CA ALA A 71 -14.54 12.52 8.25
C ALA A 71 -15.54 13.08 7.24
N GLU A 72 -16.80 12.74 7.49
CA GLU A 72 -18.03 13.24 6.89
C GLU A 72 -17.79 14.21 5.71
N ALA A 73 -18.24 13.78 4.52
CA ALA A 73 -18.82 14.77 3.62
C ALA A 73 -19.98 15.41 4.40
N GLY A 74 -19.71 16.55 5.04
CA GLY A 74 -20.74 17.35 5.69
C GLY A 74 -21.82 17.69 4.68
N PRO A 75 -23.09 17.79 5.10
CA PRO A 75 -24.19 18.06 4.19
C PRO A 75 -24.02 19.45 3.57
N SER A 76 -24.16 19.52 2.25
CA SER A 76 -24.55 20.74 1.52
C SER A 76 -25.71 20.38 0.62
#